data_AF-A0A970B469-F1
#
_entry.id   AF-A0A970B469-F1
#
_cell.length_a   1.000
_cell.length_b   1.000
_cell.length_c   1.000
_cell.angle_alpha   90.00
_cell.angle_beta   90.00
_cell.angle_gamma   90.00
#
_symmetry.space_group_name_H-M   'P 1'
#
loop_
_entity.id
_entity.type
_entity.pdbx_description
1 polymer ?
#
loop_
_entity_poly.entity_id
_entity_poly.type
_entity_poly.pdbx_seq_one_letter_code
_entity_poly.pdbx_strand_id
1 'polypeptide(L)'
;MLSTLALTGIICTAWFAREGKITRIFAQLNAIQENPPLWLKVPMVTGEYLLFPAVLALVVALVVMKISPRPQNWSRWVVGGILLILTARYVMWRSLSTLNLSDPQNGVFSLSLFF
;
A
#
# COMPACT_ATOMS: atom_id res chain seq x y z
N MET A 1 -4.30 -5.00 16.09
CA MET A 1 -4.99 -6.07 15.35
C MET A 1 -6.44 -6.21 15.78
N LEU A 2 -6.76 -6.49 17.06
CA LEU A 2 -8.17 -6.59 17.48
C LEU A 2 -8.93 -5.25 17.32
N SER A 3 -8.29 -4.14 17.70
CA SER A 3 -8.83 -2.79 17.55
C SER A 3 -9.08 -2.39 16.11
N THR A 4 -8.16 -2.74 15.21
CA THR A 4 -8.27 -2.45 13.77
C THR A 4 -9.41 -3.27 13.14
N LEU A 5 -9.56 -4.55 13.50
CA LEU A 5 -10.68 -5.38 13.05
C LEU A 5 -12.04 -4.85 13.54
N ALA A 6 -12.12 -4.43 14.80
CA ALA A 6 -13.34 -3.86 15.37
C ALA A 6 -13.75 -2.55 14.66
N LEU A 7 -12.80 -1.64 14.41
CA LEU A 7 -13.04 -0.41 13.66
C LEU A 7 -13.51 -0.71 12.23
N THR A 8 -12.84 -1.64 11.54
CA THR A 8 -13.25 -2.05 10.18
C THR A 8 -14.66 -2.61 10.19
N GLY A 9 -15.02 -3.45 11.17
CA GLY A 9 -16.39 -3.96 11.31
C GLY A 9 -17.45 -2.88 11.46
N ILE A 10 -17.18 -1.84 12.27
CA ILE A 10 -18.09 -0.69 12.46
C ILE A 10 -18.24 0.11 11.15
N ILE A 11 -17.15 0.33 10.43
CA ILE A 11 -17.18 1.05 9.14
C ILE A 11 -17.98 0.25 8.11
N CYS A 12 -17.79 -1.07 8.05
CA CYS A 12 -18.52 -1.96 7.16
C CYS A 12 -20.04 -1.94 7.44
N THR A 13 -20.46 -2.04 8.70
CA THR A 13 -21.89 -2.00 9.06
C THR A 13 -22.51 -0.63 8.77
N ALA A 14 -21.80 0.46 9.07
CA ALA A 14 -22.25 1.82 8.75
C ALA A 14 -22.34 2.07 7.23
N TRP A 15 -21.45 1.46 6.44
CA TRP A 15 -21.53 1.53 4.98
C TRP A 15 -22.72 0.72 4.42
N PHE A 16 -22.99 -0.47 4.96
CA PHE A 16 -24.19 -1.24 4.64
C PHE A 16 -25.49 -0.51 5.01
N ALA A 17 -25.46 0.27 6.09
CA ALA A 17 -26.57 1.16 6.48
C ALA A 17 -26.76 2.36 5.53
N ARG A 18 -25.97 2.47 4.44
CA ARG A 18 -25.96 3.57 3.47
C ARG A 18 -25.75 4.94 4.11
N GLU A 19 -24.89 4.99 5.13
CA GLU A 19 -24.49 6.27 5.71
C GLU A 19 -23.87 7.16 4.61
N GLY A 20 -24.40 8.37 4.47
CA GLY A 20 -24.14 9.23 3.32
C GLY A 20 -22.71 9.75 3.23
N LYS A 21 -22.01 9.88 4.36
CA LYS A 21 -20.61 10.32 4.39
C LYS A 21 -19.67 9.19 3.99
N ILE A 22 -19.84 8.00 4.55
CA ILE A 22 -18.99 6.83 4.23
C ILE A 22 -19.15 6.46 2.77
N THR A 23 -20.38 6.40 2.28
CA THR A 23 -20.67 6.09 0.87
C THR A 23 -20.01 7.11 -0.06
N ARG A 24 -20.05 8.41 0.28
CA ARG A 24 -19.41 9.46 -0.51
C ARG A 24 -17.88 9.37 -0.50
N ILE A 25 -17.27 9.11 0.66
CA ILE A 25 -15.82 8.94 0.77
C ILE A 25 -15.37 7.74 -0.06
N PHE A 26 -16.10 6.62 0.01
CA PHE A 26 -15.72 5.40 -0.71
C PHE A 26 -15.94 5.55 -2.22
N ALA A 27 -16.98 6.29 -2.65
CA ALA A 27 -17.15 6.66 -4.05
C ALA A 27 -16.00 7.56 -4.56
N GLN A 28 -15.53 8.52 -3.76
CA GLN A 28 -14.37 9.35 -4.11
C GLN A 28 -13.08 8.53 -4.21
N LEU A 29 -12.87 7.60 -3.29
CA LEU A 29 -11.72 6.68 -3.32
C LEU A 29 -11.77 5.75 -4.54
N ASN A 30 -12.96 5.23 -4.87
CA ASN A 30 -13.16 4.40 -6.06
C ASN A 30 -12.86 5.19 -7.36
N ALA A 31 -13.26 6.47 -7.44
CA ALA A 31 -12.93 7.32 -8.58
C ALA A 31 -11.41 7.52 -8.76
N ILE A 32 -10.65 7.60 -7.66
CA ILE A 32 -9.17 7.65 -7.69
C ILE A 32 -8.59 6.30 -8.11
N GLN A 33 -9.23 5.18 -7.75
CA GLN A 33 -8.82 3.83 -8.14
C GLN A 33 -9.02 3.54 -9.62
N GLU A 34 -10.07 4.10 -10.24
CA GLU A 34 -10.31 3.97 -11.68
C GLU A 34 -9.24 4.69 -12.51
N ASN A 35 -8.71 5.81 -12.00
CA ASN A 35 -7.61 6.56 -12.62
C ASN A 35 -6.47 6.80 -11.63
N PRO A 36 -5.71 5.75 -11.26
CA PRO A 36 -4.69 5.86 -10.25
C PRO A 36 -3.52 6.72 -10.77
N PRO A 37 -2.89 7.51 -9.89
CA PRO A 37 -1.74 8.31 -10.28
C PRO A 37 -0.59 7.41 -10.73
N LEU A 38 0.29 7.94 -11.59
CA LEU A 38 1.34 7.17 -12.28
C LEU A 38 2.24 6.33 -11.36
N TRP A 39 2.51 6.81 -10.15
CA TRP A 39 3.32 6.10 -9.15
C TRP A 39 2.61 4.89 -8.51
N LEU A 40 1.30 4.80 -8.67
CA LEU A 40 0.42 3.77 -8.11
C LEU A 40 -0.12 2.81 -9.18
N LYS A 41 -0.16 3.24 -10.45
CA LYS A 41 -0.61 2.44 -11.60
C LYS A 41 0.29 1.22 -11.79
N VAL A 42 -0.29 0.02 -11.85
CA VAL A 42 0.44 -1.22 -12.12
C VAL A 42 0.88 -1.20 -13.59
N PRO A 43 2.19 -1.27 -13.88
CA PRO A 43 2.66 -1.24 -15.25
C PRO A 43 2.48 -2.64 -15.85
N MET A 44 1.31 -2.93 -16.41
CA MET A 44 1.18 -4.09 -17.30
C MET A 44 1.86 -3.83 -18.66
N VAL A 45 2.40 -2.63 -18.94
CA VAL A 45 3.01 -2.30 -20.26
C VAL A 45 4.23 -1.35 -20.23
N THR A 46 4.58 -0.68 -19.13
CA THR A 46 5.65 0.36 -19.17
C THR A 46 6.90 -0.10 -18.43
N GLY A 47 7.80 -0.80 -19.13
CA GLY A 47 9.02 -1.40 -18.60
C GLY A 47 10.08 -0.42 -18.09
N GLU A 48 9.92 0.90 -18.28
CA GLU A 48 11.05 1.83 -18.10
C GLU A 48 11.09 2.58 -16.77
N TYR A 49 9.96 2.79 -16.08
CA TYR A 49 9.93 3.69 -14.90
C TYR A 49 9.82 2.98 -13.54
N LEU A 50 9.36 1.71 -13.47
CA LEU A 50 9.16 1.02 -12.18
C LEU A 50 10.38 0.22 -11.70
N LEU A 51 11.33 -0.10 -12.58
CA LEU A 51 12.57 -0.77 -12.17
C LEU A 51 13.52 0.17 -11.43
N PHE A 52 13.46 1.47 -11.73
CA PHE A 52 14.36 2.46 -11.14
C PHE A 52 14.38 2.44 -9.59
N PRO A 53 13.26 2.47 -8.86
CA PRO A 53 13.30 2.42 -7.39
C PRO A 53 13.78 1.08 -6.84
N ALA A 54 13.51 -0.04 -7.53
CA ALA A 54 13.97 -1.36 -7.10
C ALA A 54 15.47 -1.54 -7.31
N VAL A 55 15.98 -1.15 -8.49
CA VAL A 55 17.42 -1.10 -8.80
C VAL A 55 18.12 -0.09 -7.89
N LEU A 56 17.48 1.06 -7.66
CA LEU A 56 17.66 2.00 -6.56
C LEU A 56 18.11 1.33 -5.26
N ALA A 57 17.12 0.70 -4.63
CA ALA A 57 17.26 0.03 -3.35
C ALA A 57 18.33 -1.08 -3.38
N LEU A 58 18.40 -1.85 -4.49
CA LEU A 58 19.39 -2.91 -4.65
C LEU A 58 20.82 -2.37 -4.68
N VAL A 59 21.08 -1.33 -5.47
CA VAL A 59 22.41 -0.70 -5.56
C VAL A 59 22.83 -0.13 -4.21
N VAL A 60 21.92 0.57 -3.52
CA VAL A 60 22.20 1.08 -2.17
C VAL A 60 22.53 -0.06 -1.20
N ALA A 61 21.75 -1.15 -1.22
CA ALA A 61 22.02 -2.30 -0.37
C ALA A 61 23.39 -2.95 -0.67
N LEU A 62 23.74 -3.12 -1.94
CA LEU A 62 25.03 -3.68 -2.36
C LEU A 62 26.21 -2.77 -1.95
N VAL A 63 26.06 -1.46 -2.09
CA VAL A 63 27.07 -0.48 -1.64
C VAL A 63 27.26 -0.55 -0.13
N VAL A 64 26.18 -0.60 0.63
CA VAL A 64 26.22 -0.73 2.09
C VAL A 64 26.88 -2.05 2.53
N MET A 65 26.56 -3.16 1.87
CA MET A 65 27.19 -4.46 2.13
C MET A 65 28.69 -4.45 1.81
N LYS A 66 29.10 -3.77 0.72
CA LYS A 66 30.51 -3.65 0.34
C LYS A 66 31.31 -2.76 1.29
N ILE A 67 30.71 -1.68 1.80
CA ILE A 67 31.35 -0.76 2.75
C ILE A 67 31.41 -1.36 4.17
N SER A 68 30.45 -2.21 4.54
CA SER A 68 30.33 -2.74 5.91
C SER A 68 30.37 -4.28 5.94
N PRO A 69 31.57 -4.89 5.97
CA PRO A 69 31.73 -6.36 6.05
C PRO A 69 31.17 -6.99 7.34
N ARG A 70 30.88 -6.17 8.36
CA ARG A 70 30.20 -6.57 9.60
C ARG A 70 29.00 -5.66 9.81
N PRO A 71 27.85 -6.16 10.28
CA PRO A 71 26.64 -5.35 10.46
C PRO A 71 26.84 -4.29 11.56
N GLN A 72 27.31 -3.11 11.16
CA GLN A 72 27.41 -1.92 12.01
C GLN A 72 26.04 -1.24 12.13
N ASN A 73 25.84 -0.47 13.21
CA ASN A 73 24.57 0.19 13.50
C ASN A 73 24.06 1.04 12.31
N TRP A 74 24.95 1.73 11.59
CA TRP A 74 24.55 2.56 10.44
C TRP A 74 24.01 1.73 9.26
N SER A 75 24.64 0.59 8.97
CA SER A 75 24.15 -0.36 7.94
C SER A 75 22.75 -0.88 8.27
N ARG A 76 22.49 -1.18 9.55
CA ARG A 76 21.15 -1.62 10.01
C ARG A 76 20.08 -0.55 9.82
N TRP A 77 20.40 0.72 10.10
CA TRP A 77 19.47 1.83 9.88
C TRP A 77 19.15 2.03 8.39
N VAL A 78 20.15 1.94 7.51
CA VAL A 78 19.93 2.10 6.06
C VAL A 78 19.07 0.97 5.52
N VAL A 79 19.40 -0.29 5.84
CA VAL A 79 18.61 -1.45 5.40
C VAL A 79 17.20 -1.41 5.98
N GLY A 80 17.05 -1.07 7.27
CA GLY A 80 15.75 -0.88 7.91
C GLY A 80 14.92 0.21 7.22
N GLY A 81 15.54 1.33 6.86
CA GLY A 81 14.90 2.42 6.12
C GLY A 81 14.42 1.98 4.74
N ILE A 82 15.24 1.24 3.98
CA ILE A 82 14.87 0.68 2.68
C ILE A 82 13.64 -0.23 2.82
N LEU A 83 13.67 -1.15 3.79
CA LEU A 83 12.55 -2.06 4.05
C LEU A 83 11.29 -1.31 4.45
N LEU A 84 11.41 -0.26 5.26
CA LEU A 84 10.27 0.58 5.68
C LEU A 84 9.66 1.31 4.47
N ILE A 85 10.48 1.91 3.61
CA ILE A 85 10.02 2.58 2.37
C ILE A 85 9.30 1.60 1.45
N LEU A 86 9.89 0.41 1.23
CA LEU A 86 9.28 -0.63 0.40
C LEU A 86 7.95 -1.12 0.99
N THR A 87 7.90 -1.30 2.31
CA THR A 87 6.68 -1.68 3.03
C THR A 87 5.60 -0.61 2.91
N ALA A 88 5.95 0.66 3.13
CA ALA A 88 5.03 1.78 2.98
C ALA A 88 4.48 1.85 1.54
N ARG A 89 5.35 1.72 0.53
CA ARG A 89 4.94 1.68 -0.89
C ARG A 89 3.99 0.52 -1.16
N TYR A 90 4.28 -0.67 -0.64
CA TYR A 90 3.43 -1.84 -0.81
C TYR A 90 2.05 -1.65 -0.16
N VAL A 91 2.02 -1.20 1.11
CA VAL A 91 0.77 -0.94 1.84
C VAL A 91 -0.04 0.12 1.12
N MET A 92 0.59 1.22 0.68
CA MET A 92 -0.09 2.29 -0.03
C MET A 92 -0.68 1.80 -1.35
N TRP A 93 0.06 1.00 -2.13
CA TRP A 93 -0.44 0.38 -3.35
C TRP A 93 -1.62 -0.58 -3.08
N ARG A 94 -1.49 -1.48 -2.10
CA ARG A 94 -2.55 -2.42 -1.74
C ARG A 94 -3.82 -1.67 -1.30
N SER A 95 -3.67 -0.64 -0.48
CA SER A 95 -4.76 0.18 0.05
C SER A 95 -5.47 1.02 -1.01
N LEU A 96 -4.73 1.59 -1.96
CA LEU A 96 -5.26 2.58 -2.91
C LEU A 96 -5.46 2.04 -4.32
N SER A 97 -5.05 0.81 -4.65
CA SER A 97 -5.23 0.25 -6.00
C SER A 97 -5.93 -1.11 -6.04
N THR A 98 -6.03 -1.82 -4.90
CA THR A 98 -6.58 -3.20 -4.92
C THR A 98 -7.78 -3.41 -4.01
N LEU A 99 -8.06 -2.47 -3.11
CA LEU A 99 -9.27 -2.48 -2.30
C LEU A 99 -10.46 -2.12 -3.18
N ASN A 100 -11.44 -3.01 -3.31
CA ASN A 100 -12.58 -2.78 -4.18
C ASN A 100 -13.67 -2.04 -3.41
N LEU A 101 -13.75 -0.72 -3.56
CA LEU A 101 -14.71 0.12 -2.85
C LEU A 101 -15.97 0.47 -3.67
N SER A 102 -16.22 -0.23 -4.79
CA SER A 102 -17.36 0.05 -5.67
C SER A 102 -18.70 -0.23 -5.01
N ASP A 103 -18.78 -1.35 -4.29
CA ASP A 103 -20.00 -1.86 -3.68
C ASP A 103 -19.72 -2.36 -2.26
N PRO A 104 -20.67 -2.18 -1.32
CA PRO A 104 -20.50 -2.61 0.06
C PRO A 104 -20.11 -4.08 0.19
N GLN A 105 -20.71 -4.96 -0.62
CA GLN A 105 -20.41 -6.40 -0.59
C GLN A 105 -18.95 -6.70 -0.97
N ASN A 106 -18.49 -6.21 -2.11
CA ASN A 106 -17.12 -6.43 -2.59
C ASN A 106 -16.09 -5.74 -1.67
N GLY A 107 -16.45 -4.58 -1.13
CA GLY A 107 -15.61 -3.82 -0.21
C GLY A 107 -15.40 -4.51 1.12
N VAL A 108 -16.43 -5.11 1.73
CA VAL A 108 -16.24 -5.87 2.98
C VAL A 108 -15.33 -7.08 2.77
N PHE A 109 -15.52 -7.86 1.70
CA PHE A 109 -14.63 -8.99 1.42
C PHE A 109 -13.17 -8.55 1.17
N SER A 110 -12.97 -7.45 0.43
CA SER A 110 -11.61 -6.92 0.19
C SER A 110 -10.95 -6.37 1.45
N LEU A 111 -11.71 -5.73 2.35
CA LEU A 111 -11.25 -5.29 3.67
C LEU A 111 -10.89 -6.49 4.57
N SER A 112 -11.70 -7.54 4.57
CA SER A 112 -11.41 -8.77 5.33
C SER A 112 -10.14 -9.46 4.86
N LEU A 113 -9.81 -9.39 3.57
CA LEU A 113 -8.57 -9.98 3.02
C LEU A 113 -7.34 -9.10 3.29
N PHE A 114 -7.54 -7.81 3.60
CA PHE A 114 -6.47 -6.85 3.84
C PHE A 114 -5.93 -6.88 5.28
N PHE A 115 -6.76 -7.21 6.27
CA PHE A 115 -6.42 -7.24 7.70
C PHE A 115 -6.09 -8.64 8.21
#